data_AF-A0A7W0SH45-F1
#
_entry.id   AF-A0A7W0SH45-F1
#
_cell.length_a   1.000
_cell.length_b   1.000
_cell.length_c   1.000
_cell.angle_alpha   90.00
_cell.angle_beta   90.00
_cell.angle_gamma   90.00
#
_symmetry.space_group_name_H-M   'P 1'
#
loop_
_entity.id
_entity.type
_entity.pdbx_description
1 polymer ?
#
loop_
_entity_poly.entity_id
_entity_poly.type
_entity_poly.pdbx_seq_one_letter_code
_entity_poly.pdbx_strand_id
1 'polypeptide(L)' 'MNELLRGLEESEADLSVSLSYLAGTNVELEADELRAAVRRAELILATGGDPRRELDPDGRAVASLAADLDGPSQREQLRT' A
#
# COMPACT_ATOMS: atom_id res chain seq x y z
N MET A 1 -6.90 13.57 -14.24
CA MET A 1 -5.57 13.61 -13.58
C MET A 1 -5.39 14.91 -12.78
N ASN A 2 -5.42 16.08 -13.41
CA ASN A 2 -5.20 17.36 -12.72
C ASN A 2 -6.21 17.70 -11.61
N GLU A 3 -7.51 17.39 -11.78
CA GLU A 3 -8.50 17.63 -10.71
C GLU A 3 -8.32 16.72 -9.49
N LEU A 4 -7.89 15.47 -9.70
CA LEU A 4 -7.58 14.53 -8.62
C LEU A 4 -6.33 14.96 -7.85
N LEU A 5 -5.29 15.39 -8.56
CA LEU A 5 -4.08 15.94 -7.94
C LEU A 5 -4.39 17.17 -7.08
N ARG A 6 -5.18 18.11 -7.59
CA ARG A 6 -5.58 19.30 -6.83
C ARG A 6 -6.39 18.95 -5.58
N GLY A 7 -7.32 17.99 -5.68
CA GLY A 7 -8.08 17.50 -4.54
C GLY A 7 -7.21 16.82 -3.47
N LEU A 8 -6.09 16.21 -3.87
CA LEU A 8 -5.11 15.62 -2.94
C LEU A 8 -4.22 16.67 -2.28
N GLU A 9 -3.82 17.72 -3.01
CA GLU A 9 -3.05 18.85 -2.47
C GLU A 9 -3.84 19.65 -1.41
N GLU A 10 -5.16 19.74 -1.57
CA GLU A 10 -6.07 20.43 -0.64
C GLU A 10 -6.48 19.54 0.56
N SER A 11 -6.12 18.26 0.55
CA SER A 11 -6.51 17.27 1.55
C SER A 11 -5.44 17.14 2.65
N GLU A 12 -5.88 16.90 3.89
CA GLU A 12 -4.96 16.56 5.01
C GLU A 12 -4.40 15.14 4.91
N ALA A 13 -4.90 14.32 3.98
CA ALA A 13 -4.36 12.98 3.74
C ALA A 13 -2.93 13.06 3.23
N ASP A 14 -2.11 12.11 3.66
CA ASP A 14 -0.74 11.98 3.18
C ASP A 14 -0.73 11.80 1.64
N LEU A 15 -0.15 12.79 0.95
CA LEU A 15 -0.06 12.81 -0.51
C LEU A 15 0.69 11.56 -1.03
N SER A 16 1.69 11.08 -0.30
CA SER A 16 2.45 9.89 -0.68
C SER A 16 1.58 8.63 -0.65
N VAL A 17 0.73 8.47 0.37
CA VAL A 17 -0.23 7.37 0.48
C VAL A 17 -1.23 7.43 -0.66
N SER A 18 -1.74 8.62 -0.94
CA SER A 18 -2.72 8.84 -1.99
C SER A 18 -2.19 8.55 -3.39
N LEU A 19 -0.96 9.01 -3.70
CA LEU A 19 -0.28 8.71 -4.95
C LEU A 19 0.07 7.22 -5.07
N SER A 20 0.48 6.59 -3.97
CA SER A 20 0.79 5.15 -3.94
C SER A 20 -0.46 4.31 -4.22
N TYR A 21 -1.60 4.67 -3.62
CA TYR A 21 -2.89 4.04 -3.92
C TYR A 21 -3.26 4.20 -5.40
N LEU A 22 -3.19 5.42 -5.93
CA LEU A 22 -3.52 5.71 -7.33
C LEU A 22 -2.60 4.96 -8.31
N ALA A 23 -1.30 4.93 -8.05
CA ALA A 23 -0.35 4.20 -8.88
C ALA A 23 -0.59 2.68 -8.81
N GLY A 24 -0.90 2.17 -7.60
CA GLY A 24 -1.18 0.77 -7.36
C GLY A 24 -2.44 0.24 -8.03
N THR A 25 -3.42 1.09 -8.38
CA THR A 25 -4.66 0.61 -9.05
C THR A 25 -4.43 0.02 -10.44
N ASN A 26 -3.30 0.34 -11.07
CA ASN A 26 -2.93 -0.17 -12.39
C ASN A 26 -1.93 -1.33 -12.33
N VAL A 27 -1.52 -1.75 -11.13
CA VAL A 27 -0.59 -2.87 -10.95
C VAL A 27 -1.37 -4.17 -10.80
N GLU A 28 -1.18 -5.09 -11.73
CA GLU A 28 -1.68 -6.45 -11.65
C GLU A 28 -0.89 -7.25 -10.62
N LEU A 29 -1.61 -7.80 -9.64
CA LEU A 29 -1.09 -8.63 -8.57
C LEU A 29 -1.77 -10.00 -8.60
N GLU A 30 -0.97 -11.07 -8.50
CA GLU A 30 -1.52 -12.41 -8.36
C GLU A 30 -2.32 -12.52 -7.06
N ALA A 31 -3.57 -12.98 -7.19
CA ALA A 31 -4.55 -12.85 -6.12
C ALA A 31 -4.17 -13.67 -4.87
N ASP A 32 -3.57 -14.84 -5.08
CA ASP A 32 -3.14 -15.70 -3.97
C ASP A 32 -1.88 -15.19 -3.27
N GLU A 33 -0.96 -14.60 -4.03
CA GLU A 33 0.23 -13.94 -3.49
C GLU A 33 -0.17 -12.73 -2.64
N LEU A 34 -1.07 -11.89 -3.16
CA LEU A 34 -1.62 -10.74 -2.43
C LEU A 34 -2.30 -11.17 -1.13
N ARG A 35 -3.19 -12.17 -1.19
CA ARG A 35 -3.86 -12.69 0.02
C ARG A 35 -2.86 -13.23 1.04
N ALA A 36 -1.80 -13.90 0.59
CA ALA A 36 -0.77 -14.42 1.47
C ALA A 36 0.03 -13.28 2.14
N ALA A 37 0.39 -12.25 1.39
CA ALA A 37 1.08 -11.06 1.89
C ALA A 37 0.23 -10.29 2.90
N VAL A 38 -1.05 -10.05 2.60
CA VAL A 38 -2.00 -9.38 3.50
C VAL A 38 -2.12 -10.14 4.82
N ARG A 39 -2.32 -11.46 4.80
CA ARG A 39 -2.41 -12.26 6.04
C ARG A 39 -1.15 -12.14 6.90
N ARG A 40 0.04 -12.13 6.29
CA ARG A 40 1.30 -11.94 7.04
C ARG A 40 1.36 -10.55 7.67
N ALA A 41 0.99 -9.52 6.93
CA ALA A 41 0.93 -8.15 7.44
C ALA A 41 -0.07 -8.00 8.60
N GLU A 42 -1.26 -8.61 8.49
CA GLU A 42 -2.28 -8.63 9.55
C GLU A 42 -1.78 -9.33 10.82
N LEU A 43 -1.06 -10.45 10.68
CA LEU A 43 -0.43 -11.13 11.82
C LEU A 43 0.60 -10.22 12.50
N ILE A 44 1.44 -9.54 11.72
CA ILE A 44 2.40 -8.55 12.26
C ILE A 44 1.65 -7.43 12.98
N LEU A 45 0.59 -6.89 12.39
CA LEU A 45 -0.23 -5.83 13.00
C LEU A 45 -0.79 -6.28 14.35
N ALA A 46 -1.37 -7.48 14.41
CA ALA A 46 -1.96 -8.06 15.62
C ALA A 46 -0.94 -8.36 16.72
N THR A 47 0.31 -8.71 16.37
CA THR A 47 1.37 -8.87 17.39
C THR A 47 1.75 -7.56 18.08
N GLY A 48 1.46 -6.42 17.45
CA GLY A 48 1.74 -5.08 17.97
C GLY A 48 0.70 -4.53 18.95
N GLY A 49 -0.37 -5.26 19.26
CA GLY A 49 -1.44 -4.82 20.17
C GLY A 49 -2.82 -4.91 19.52
N ASP A 50 -3.59 -3.81 19.56
CA ASP A 50 -4.93 -3.77 18.97
C ASP A 50 -4.86 -3.88 17.43
N PRO A 51 -5.40 -4.95 16.81
CA PRO A 51 -5.41 -5.10 15.35
C PRO A 51 -6.35 -4.10 14.65
N ARG A 52 -7.22 -3.40 15.39
CA ARG A 52 -8.09 -2.34 14.87
C ARG A 52 -7.51 -0.94 15.01
N ARG A 53 -6.27 -0.82 15.50
CA ARG A 53 -5.57 0.47 15.55
C ARG A 53 -5.43 1.07 14.16
N GLU A 54 -5.29 2.38 14.12
CA GLU A 54 -4.98 3.10 12.89
C GLU A 54 -3.70 2.56 12.25
N LEU A 55 -3.73 2.43 10.92
CA LEU A 55 -2.59 1.96 10.15
C LEU A 55 -1.59 3.11 10.00
N ASP A 56 -0.35 2.82 10.37
CA ASP A 56 0.80 3.69 10.14
C ASP A 56 1.46 3.27 8.83
N PRO A 57 1.51 4.14 7.78
CA PRO A 57 2.17 3.84 6.50
C PRO A 57 3.64 3.44 6.64
N ASP A 58 4.34 3.98 7.65
CA ASP A 58 5.74 3.65 7.94
C ASP A 58 5.87 2.49 8.96
N GLY A 59 4.72 1.96 9.40
CA GLY A 59 4.64 0.89 10.37
C GLY A 59 5.13 -0.45 9.83
N ARG A 60 5.60 -1.31 10.73
CA ARG A 60 6.19 -2.63 10.38
C ARG A 60 5.28 -3.52 9.54
N ALA A 61 3.96 -3.50 9.78
CA ALA A 61 3.02 -4.31 9.02
C ALA A 61 2.93 -3.85 7.55
N VAL A 62 2.88 -2.54 7.31
CA VAL A 62 2.84 -1.94 5.97
C VAL A 62 4.18 -2.16 5.27
N ALA A 63 5.31 -1.93 5.95
CA ALA A 63 6.63 -2.19 5.38
C ALA A 63 6.83 -3.66 4.97
N SER A 64 6.32 -4.62 5.76
CA SER A 64 6.37 -6.04 5.39
C SER A 64 5.50 -6.35 4.17
N LEU A 65 4.30 -5.77 4.07
CA LEU A 65 3.44 -5.93 2.90
C LEU A 65 4.10 -5.33 1.66
N ALA A 66 4.68 -4.14 1.77
CA ALA A 66 5.39 -3.48 0.70
C ALA A 66 6.55 -4.34 0.18
N ALA A 67 7.35 -4.92 1.08
CA ALA A 67 8.44 -5.82 0.71
C ALA A 67 7.97 -7.08 -0.02
N ASP A 68 6.83 -7.66 0.39
CA ASP A 68 6.24 -8.82 -0.27
C ASP A 68 5.74 -8.49 -1.69
N LEU A 69 5.30 -7.25 -1.94
CA LEU A 69 4.80 -6.78 -3.24
C LEU A 69 5.88 -6.18 -4.14
N ASP A 70 7.08 -5.93 -3.62
CA ASP A 70 8.19 -5.26 -4.31
C ASP A 70 8.94 -6.20 -5.27
N GLY A 71 8.22 -6.64 -6.32
CA GLY A 71 8.76 -7.51 -7.35
C GLY A 71 9.18 -6.77 -8.63
N PRO A 72 10.14 -7.32 -9.42
CA PRO A 72 10.58 -6.72 -10.67
C PRO A 72 9.46 -6.51 -11.70
N SER A 73 8.50 -7.44 -11.76
CA SER A 73 7.36 -7.34 -12.68
C SER A 73 6.44 -6.18 -12.30
N GLN A 74 6.11 -6.04 -11.02
CA GLN A 74 5.27 -4.95 -10.49
C GLN A 74 5.97 -3.59 -10.69
N ARG A 75 7.28 -3.53 -10.47
CA ARG A 75 8.09 -2.32 -10.70
C ARG A 75 8.07 -1.88 -12.17
N GLU A 76 8.07 -2.82 -13.11
CA GLU A 76 8.00 -2.49 -14.54
C GLU A 76 6.62 -1.93 -14.92
N GLN A 77 5.54 -2.46 -14.34
CA GLN A 77 4.18 -1.94 -14.55
C GLN A 77 4.04 -0.47 -14.11
N LEU A 78 4.78 -0.03 -13.08
CA LEU A 78 4.76 1.36 -12.60
C LEU A 78 5.53 2.36 -13.49
N ARG A 79 6.25 1.90 -14.53
CA ARG A 79 7.00 2.78 -15.44
C ARG A 79 6.19 3.25 -16.65
N THR A 80 4.98 2.71 -16.82
CA THR A 80 4.10 2.96 -17.97
C THR A 80 2.99 3.93 -17.59
#